data_AF-A0A6C0D9M2-F1
#
_entry.id   AF-A0A6C0D9M2-F1
#
_cell.length_a   1.000
_cell.length_b   1.000
_cell.length_c   1.000
_cell.angle_alpha   90.00
_cell.angle_beta   90.00
_cell.angle_gamma   90.00
#
_symmetry.space_group_name_H-M   'P 1'
#
loop_
_entity.id
_entity.type
_entity.pdbx_description
1 polymer ?
#
loop_
_entity_poly.entity_id
_entity_poly.type
_entity_poly.pdbx_seq_one_letter_code
_entity_poly.pdbx_strand_id
1 'polypeptide(L)'
;MWNPFTNKYFSKIEKLDNIKNDSFIKKIKLIRNEILNLPDINYTVKKTIIDSDILKGLKSSVWVSPDLTYDELNYEVVITWTNNNIYLKTTKEKFIKFKDRIPVFLKMITYIQGSNPTDINIYLVLSNLKKFIEVDKIISPKHINSGYTHLINKIIFIWREEEFEKVTFHELIHLLDKDHRHEDVNVPVKIDGPTSYYEAITDFKAIIYNMIYISILTKKSIRSLFNYELSFMKNQSQLIYNKLKLKYKQRSPAYSYFILKYKIFRYFISDYFDDKLFNDIFFHSKNYKKLIIIIKDSLNKNMADNYIDFNSARMTLFELK
;
A
#
# COMPACT_ATOMS: atom_id res chain seq x y z
N MET A 1 2.82 -15.05 -13.87
CA MET A 1 1.86 -14.38 -12.97
C MET A 1 2.49 -13.21 -12.24
N TRP A 2 3.61 -13.40 -11.54
CA TRP A 2 4.32 -12.30 -10.88
C TRP A 2 5.00 -11.33 -11.85
N ASN A 3 5.11 -10.07 -11.43
CA ASN A 3 5.94 -9.11 -12.13
C ASN A 3 7.45 -9.48 -12.04
N PRO A 4 8.33 -8.88 -12.87
CA PRO A 4 9.75 -9.20 -12.89
C PRO A 4 10.47 -8.94 -11.55
N PHE A 5 10.08 -7.88 -10.82
CA PHE A 5 10.68 -7.57 -9.52
C PHE A 5 10.41 -8.67 -8.50
N THR A 6 9.14 -9.06 -8.34
CA THR A 6 8.74 -10.13 -7.42
C THR A 6 9.50 -11.41 -7.76
N ASN A 7 9.57 -11.82 -9.05
CA ASN A 7 10.32 -13.01 -9.46
C ASN A 7 11.81 -12.93 -9.10
N LYS A 8 12.46 -11.79 -9.35
CA LYS A 8 13.90 -11.60 -9.11
C LYS A 8 14.28 -11.75 -7.63
N TYR A 9 13.41 -11.28 -6.73
CA TYR A 9 13.72 -11.21 -5.30
C TYR A 9 13.06 -12.32 -4.47
N PHE A 10 12.10 -13.05 -5.03
CA PHE A 10 11.48 -14.20 -4.36
C PHE A 10 12.50 -15.24 -3.88
N SER A 11 13.57 -15.48 -4.65
CA SER A 11 14.64 -16.43 -4.33
C SER A 11 15.75 -15.86 -3.45
N LYS A 12 15.84 -14.53 -3.35
CA LYS A 12 16.92 -13.84 -2.61
C LYS A 12 16.53 -13.49 -1.17
N ILE A 13 15.25 -13.47 -0.90
CA ILE A 13 14.72 -13.13 0.41
C ILE A 13 14.71 -14.41 1.26
N GLU A 14 15.60 -14.49 2.24
CA GLU A 14 15.53 -15.53 3.26
C GLU A 14 14.16 -15.46 3.96
N LYS A 15 13.49 -16.61 4.05
CA LYS A 15 12.26 -16.70 4.82
C LYS A 15 12.61 -16.42 6.28
N LEU A 16 12.09 -15.34 6.84
CA LEU A 16 12.11 -15.17 8.27
C LEU A 16 11.24 -16.25 8.88
N ASP A 17 11.70 -16.77 10.02
CA ASP A 17 11.03 -17.82 10.74
C ASP A 17 9.54 -17.55 10.92
N ASN A 18 8.80 -18.63 10.67
CA ASN A 18 7.37 -18.85 10.73
C ASN A 18 6.58 -17.81 11.53
N ILE A 19 5.52 -17.26 10.91
CA ILE A 19 4.41 -16.63 11.63
C ILE A 19 3.96 -17.58 12.74
N LYS A 20 4.31 -17.27 13.98
CA LYS A 20 4.09 -18.17 15.12
C LYS A 20 2.63 -18.19 15.54
N ASN A 21 1.91 -17.12 15.25
CA ASN A 21 0.54 -16.94 15.67
C ASN A 21 -0.48 -17.37 14.59
N ASP A 22 -1.17 -18.48 14.83
CA ASP A 22 -2.27 -18.93 13.97
C ASP A 22 -3.52 -18.03 14.04
N SER A 23 -3.75 -17.35 15.16
CA SER A 23 -4.95 -16.51 15.36
C SER A 23 -4.98 -15.31 14.42
N PHE A 24 -3.84 -14.62 14.26
CA PHE A 24 -3.71 -13.54 13.28
C PHE A 24 -4.03 -14.03 11.85
N ILE A 25 -3.44 -15.16 11.43
CA ILE A 25 -3.70 -15.74 10.10
C ILE A 25 -5.15 -16.19 9.93
N LYS A 26 -5.76 -16.76 10.97
CA LYS A 26 -7.19 -17.09 10.99
C LYS A 26 -8.03 -15.83 10.74
N LYS A 27 -7.70 -14.71 11.40
CA LYS A 27 -8.40 -13.43 11.19
C LYS A 27 -8.32 -12.95 9.75
N ILE A 28 -7.13 -12.97 9.15
CA ILE A 28 -6.98 -12.56 7.75
C ILE A 28 -7.72 -13.50 6.78
N LYS A 29 -7.78 -14.81 7.09
CA LYS A 29 -8.60 -15.76 6.33
C LYS A 29 -10.09 -15.47 6.44
N LEU A 30 -10.58 -15.04 7.61
CA LEU A 30 -11.98 -14.62 7.79
C LEU A 30 -12.30 -13.43 6.87
N ILE A 31 -11.47 -12.38 6.88
CA ILE A 31 -11.61 -11.22 5.98
C ILE A 31 -11.63 -11.66 4.51
N ARG A 32 -10.70 -12.54 4.11
CA ARG A 32 -10.68 -13.10 2.76
C ARG A 32 -12.00 -13.81 2.40
N ASN A 33 -12.56 -14.59 3.33
CA ASN A 33 -13.81 -15.30 3.08
C ASN A 33 -15.00 -14.35 2.99
N GLU A 34 -15.06 -13.32 3.83
CA GLU A 34 -16.07 -12.27 3.73
C GLU A 34 -16.04 -11.58 2.36
N ILE A 35 -14.85 -11.25 1.84
CA ILE A 35 -14.67 -10.67 0.50
C ILE A 35 -15.15 -11.63 -0.60
N LEU A 36 -14.81 -12.93 -0.50
CA LEU A 36 -15.24 -13.93 -1.48
C LEU A 36 -16.77 -14.14 -1.47
N ASN A 37 -17.39 -13.99 -0.31
CA ASN A 37 -18.83 -14.13 -0.12
C ASN A 37 -19.61 -12.88 -0.54
N LEU A 38 -18.95 -11.77 -0.89
CA LEU A 38 -19.63 -10.63 -1.46
C LEU A 38 -20.31 -11.02 -2.79
N PRO A 39 -21.51 -10.47 -3.06
CA PRO A 39 -22.17 -10.68 -4.34
C PRO A 39 -21.28 -10.22 -5.49
N ASP A 40 -21.52 -10.79 -6.67
CA ASP A 40 -20.83 -10.31 -7.87
C ASP A 40 -21.21 -8.86 -8.15
N ILE A 41 -20.19 -8.07 -8.46
CA ILE A 41 -20.36 -6.64 -8.72
C ILE A 41 -20.68 -6.48 -10.19
N ASN A 42 -21.84 -5.90 -10.47
CA ASN A 42 -22.17 -5.46 -11.82
C ASN A 42 -21.34 -4.22 -12.15
N TYR A 43 -20.54 -4.32 -13.21
CA TYR A 43 -19.74 -3.21 -13.71
C TYR A 43 -19.78 -3.15 -15.24
N THR A 44 -19.52 -1.97 -15.77
CA THR A 44 -19.34 -1.75 -17.21
C THR A 44 -17.93 -1.26 -17.47
N VAL A 45 -17.39 -1.59 -18.65
CA VAL A 45 -16.13 -1.04 -19.14
C VAL A 45 -16.39 -0.39 -20.47
N LYS A 46 -16.15 0.92 -20.56
CA LYS A 46 -16.37 1.70 -21.78
C LYS A 46 -15.06 2.37 -22.19
N LYS A 47 -14.74 2.32 -23.48
CA LYS A 47 -13.67 3.15 -24.03
C LYS A 47 -14.11 4.61 -23.89
N THR A 48 -13.20 5.47 -23.45
CA THR A 48 -13.46 6.89 -23.25
C THR A 48 -12.23 7.71 -23.60
N ILE A 49 -12.39 9.02 -23.63
CA ILE A 49 -11.28 9.98 -23.51
C ILE A 49 -11.40 10.59 -22.12
N ILE A 50 -10.32 10.55 -21.35
CA ILE A 50 -10.23 11.18 -20.04
C ILE A 50 -9.87 12.64 -20.25
N ASP A 51 -10.58 13.53 -19.58
CA ASP A 51 -10.37 14.97 -19.65
C ASP A 51 -8.91 15.34 -19.34
N SER A 52 -8.24 15.96 -20.32
CA SER A 52 -6.85 16.36 -20.23
C SER A 52 -6.62 17.44 -19.17
N ASP A 53 -7.59 18.32 -18.93
CA ASP A 53 -7.47 19.40 -17.95
C ASP A 53 -7.55 18.83 -16.53
N ILE A 54 -8.39 17.81 -16.30
CA ILE A 54 -8.40 17.06 -15.05
C ILE A 54 -7.04 16.40 -14.80
N LEU A 55 -6.50 15.68 -15.80
CA LEU A 55 -5.19 15.03 -15.66
C LEU A 55 -4.06 16.04 -15.41
N LYS A 56 -4.08 17.19 -16.10
CA LYS A 56 -3.12 18.28 -15.89
C LYS A 56 -3.22 18.85 -14.48
N GLY A 57 -4.44 19.06 -13.98
CA GLY A 57 -4.69 19.47 -12.60
C GLY A 57 -4.13 18.47 -11.59
N LEU A 58 -4.43 17.17 -11.76
CA LEU A 58 -3.93 16.12 -10.87
C LEU A 58 -2.40 15.99 -10.89
N LYS A 59 -1.77 16.14 -12.06
CA LYS A 59 -0.31 16.10 -12.24
C LYS A 59 0.40 17.30 -11.63
N SER A 60 -0.27 18.45 -11.50
CA SER A 60 0.35 19.69 -10.97
C SER A 60 0.75 19.62 -9.48
N SER A 61 0.28 18.60 -8.78
CA SER A 61 0.59 18.37 -7.37
C SER A 61 2.08 18.08 -7.14
N VAL A 62 2.65 18.69 -6.09
CA VAL A 62 4.06 18.51 -5.68
C VAL A 62 4.43 17.08 -5.30
N TRP A 63 3.43 16.22 -5.09
CA TRP A 63 3.61 14.81 -4.78
C TRP A 63 3.89 13.95 -6.02
N VAL A 64 3.52 14.44 -7.21
CA VAL A 64 3.59 13.70 -8.47
C VAL A 64 4.99 13.82 -9.07
N SER A 65 5.47 12.73 -9.68
CA SER A 65 6.76 12.72 -10.36
C SER A 65 6.75 13.73 -11.52
N PRO A 66 7.76 14.62 -11.63
CA PRO A 66 7.86 15.51 -12.79
C PRO A 66 8.02 14.72 -14.10
N ASP A 67 8.62 13.53 -14.02
CA ASP A 67 8.86 12.62 -15.14
C ASP A 67 7.60 11.89 -15.62
N LEU A 68 6.44 12.13 -15.01
CA LEU A 68 5.19 11.52 -15.47
C LEU A 68 4.81 12.05 -16.85
N THR A 69 4.94 11.21 -17.87
CA THR A 69 4.44 11.49 -19.22
C THR A 69 3.23 10.60 -19.52
N TYR A 70 2.43 11.02 -20.51
CA TYR A 70 1.24 10.30 -20.95
C TYR A 70 1.39 9.69 -22.34
N ASP A 71 2.49 9.99 -23.04
CA ASP A 71 2.66 9.75 -24.48
C ASP A 71 2.59 8.26 -24.84
N GLU A 72 3.05 7.39 -23.94
CA GLU A 72 3.01 5.93 -24.12
C GLU A 72 1.65 5.31 -23.75
N LEU A 73 0.74 6.07 -23.12
CA LEU A 73 -0.51 5.57 -22.55
C LEU A 73 -1.70 5.88 -23.46
N ASN A 74 -1.82 5.09 -24.52
CA ASN A 74 -2.77 5.29 -25.62
C ASN A 74 -4.12 4.55 -25.47
N TYR A 75 -4.38 3.94 -24.31
CA TYR A 75 -5.60 3.19 -24.05
C TYR A 75 -6.32 3.72 -22.83
N GLU A 76 -7.55 4.20 -23.06
CA GLU A 76 -8.35 4.91 -22.07
C GLU A 76 -9.72 4.26 -21.94
N VAL A 77 -10.07 3.90 -20.70
CA VAL A 77 -11.36 3.30 -20.37
C VAL A 77 -11.88 3.86 -19.06
N VAL A 78 -13.20 3.86 -18.91
CA VAL A 78 -13.87 4.03 -17.63
C VAL A 78 -14.48 2.70 -17.22
N ILE A 79 -14.23 2.31 -15.98
CA ILE A 79 -14.88 1.18 -15.32
C ILE A 79 -15.86 1.78 -14.32
N THR A 80 -17.16 1.54 -14.53
CA THR A 80 -18.23 2.07 -13.67
C THR A 80 -18.94 0.93 -12.98
N TRP A 81 -19.08 1.02 -11.66
CA TRP A 81 -19.91 0.12 -10.85
C TRP A 81 -20.68 0.95 -9.84
N THR A 82 -21.98 0.72 -9.69
CA THR A 82 -22.86 1.58 -8.87
C THR A 82 -22.70 3.06 -9.28
N ASN A 83 -22.29 3.95 -8.37
CA ASN A 83 -22.00 5.36 -8.63
C ASN A 83 -20.48 5.67 -8.70
N ASN A 84 -19.64 4.63 -8.60
CA ASN A 84 -18.19 4.77 -8.54
C ASN A 84 -17.56 4.62 -9.92
N ASN A 85 -16.40 5.26 -10.13
CA ASN A 85 -15.67 5.24 -11.38
C ASN A 85 -14.17 4.99 -11.17
N ILE A 86 -13.60 4.15 -12.03
CA ILE A 86 -12.15 4.09 -12.27
C ILE A 86 -11.90 4.59 -13.69
N TYR A 87 -11.25 5.74 -13.81
CA TYR A 87 -10.72 6.28 -15.05
C TYR A 87 -9.30 5.73 -15.24
N LEU A 88 -9.12 4.84 -16.22
CA LEU A 88 -7.87 4.15 -16.45
C LEU A 88 -7.22 4.63 -17.75
N LYS A 89 -6.02 5.20 -17.63
CA LYS A 89 -5.12 5.55 -18.73
C LYS A 89 -3.89 4.63 -18.70
N THR A 90 -3.73 3.82 -19.74
CA THR A 90 -2.73 2.75 -19.78
C THR A 90 -2.37 2.36 -21.22
N THR A 91 -1.65 1.25 -21.41
CA THR A 91 -1.51 0.60 -22.73
C THR A 91 -2.55 -0.51 -22.89
N LYS A 92 -2.88 -0.86 -24.13
CA LYS A 92 -3.83 -1.96 -24.41
C LYS A 92 -3.38 -3.29 -23.78
N GLU A 93 -2.08 -3.60 -23.83
CA GLU A 93 -1.51 -4.81 -23.23
C GLU A 93 -1.72 -4.85 -21.72
N LYS A 94 -1.41 -3.75 -21.01
CA LYS A 94 -1.60 -3.64 -19.56
C LYS A 94 -3.07 -3.75 -19.18
N PHE A 95 -3.97 -3.13 -19.96
CA PHE A 95 -5.41 -3.27 -19.72
C PHE A 95 -5.87 -4.72 -19.84
N ILE A 96 -5.44 -5.47 -20.86
CA ILE A 96 -5.81 -6.88 -21.03
C ILE A 96 -5.41 -7.69 -19.80
N LYS A 97 -4.21 -7.47 -19.25
CA LYS A 97 -3.76 -8.16 -18.03
C LYS A 97 -4.53 -7.74 -16.78
N PHE A 98 -5.01 -6.50 -16.71
CA PHE A 98 -5.80 -6.01 -15.59
C PHE A 98 -7.26 -6.46 -15.66
N LYS A 99 -7.81 -6.61 -16.87
CA LYS A 99 -9.23 -6.89 -17.12
C LYS A 99 -9.76 -8.07 -16.31
N ASP A 100 -9.03 -9.18 -16.29
CA ASP A 100 -9.45 -10.40 -15.58
C ASP A 100 -9.42 -10.26 -14.05
N ARG A 101 -8.73 -9.22 -13.54
CA ARG A 101 -8.62 -8.92 -12.12
C ARG A 101 -9.70 -7.95 -11.63
N ILE A 102 -10.38 -7.24 -12.53
CA ILE A 102 -11.39 -6.21 -12.20
C ILE A 102 -12.44 -6.73 -11.23
N PRO A 103 -13.07 -7.91 -11.39
CA PRO A 103 -14.12 -8.36 -10.47
C PRO A 103 -13.63 -8.48 -9.03
N VAL A 104 -12.45 -9.09 -8.83
CA VAL A 104 -11.85 -9.23 -7.50
C VAL A 104 -11.41 -7.87 -6.96
N PHE A 105 -10.83 -7.02 -7.80
CA PHE A 105 -10.41 -5.67 -7.42
C PHE A 105 -11.59 -4.81 -6.94
N LEU A 106 -12.73 -4.86 -7.64
CA LEU A 106 -13.94 -4.17 -7.22
C LEU A 106 -14.49 -4.76 -5.91
N LYS A 107 -14.46 -6.09 -5.72
CA LYS A 107 -14.86 -6.71 -4.44
C LYS A 107 -14.00 -6.22 -3.28
N MET A 108 -12.69 -6.07 -3.49
CA MET A 108 -11.79 -5.47 -2.49
C MET A 108 -12.20 -4.03 -2.16
N ILE A 109 -12.42 -3.19 -3.19
CA ILE A 109 -12.83 -1.79 -2.99
C ILE A 109 -14.17 -1.71 -2.25
N THR A 110 -15.17 -2.48 -2.65
CA THR A 110 -16.49 -2.53 -1.99
C THR A 110 -16.38 -3.01 -0.54
N TYR A 111 -15.55 -4.02 -0.26
CA TYR A 111 -15.32 -4.47 1.12
C TYR A 111 -14.67 -3.36 1.96
N ILE A 112 -13.64 -2.70 1.44
CA ILE A 112 -12.94 -1.60 2.12
C ILE A 112 -13.89 -0.42 2.32
N GLN A 113 -14.77 -0.11 1.36
CA GLN A 113 -15.81 0.91 1.47
C GLN A 113 -16.78 0.57 2.62
N GLY A 114 -17.25 -0.68 2.67
CA GLY A 114 -18.26 -1.11 3.65
C GLY A 114 -19.56 -0.34 3.44
N SER A 115 -20.18 0.13 4.53
CA SER A 115 -21.42 0.92 4.49
C SER A 115 -21.21 2.41 4.22
N ASN A 116 -19.99 2.86 3.93
CA ASN A 116 -19.71 4.28 3.71
C ASN A 116 -20.30 4.75 2.35
N PRO A 117 -21.20 5.74 2.32
CA PRO A 117 -21.90 6.16 1.11
C PRO A 117 -21.05 7.04 0.17
N THR A 118 -19.76 7.21 0.44
CA THR A 118 -18.88 8.07 -0.35
C THR A 118 -18.71 7.52 -1.77
N ASP A 119 -19.08 8.31 -2.77
CA ASP A 119 -18.74 8.02 -4.17
C ASP A 119 -17.21 8.06 -4.37
N ILE A 120 -16.70 7.07 -5.10
CA ILE A 120 -15.28 6.84 -5.30
C ILE A 120 -14.94 7.12 -6.76
N ASN A 121 -14.07 8.12 -6.98
CA ASN A 121 -13.49 8.42 -8.29
C ASN A 121 -11.98 8.18 -8.25
N ILE A 122 -11.52 7.19 -9.01
CA ILE A 122 -10.11 6.78 -9.06
C ILE A 122 -9.56 7.04 -10.46
N TYR A 123 -8.49 7.81 -10.54
CA TYR A 123 -7.73 8.05 -11.76
C TYR A 123 -6.46 7.20 -11.71
N LEU A 124 -6.45 6.12 -12.49
CA LEU A 124 -5.31 5.21 -12.62
C LEU A 124 -4.55 5.52 -13.91
N VAL A 125 -3.40 6.17 -13.79
CA VAL A 125 -2.45 6.38 -14.87
C VAL A 125 -1.28 5.40 -14.68
N LEU A 126 -1.30 4.27 -15.40
CA LEU A 126 -0.36 3.17 -15.16
C LEU A 126 0.96 3.35 -15.93
N SER A 127 1.71 4.42 -15.61
CA SER A 127 3.02 4.68 -16.20
C SER A 127 4.09 3.67 -15.78
N ASN A 128 5.17 3.58 -16.55
CA ASN A 128 6.31 2.68 -16.27
C ASN A 128 7.26 3.19 -15.18
N LEU A 129 6.99 4.36 -14.58
CA LEU A 129 7.83 4.94 -13.53
C LEU A 129 8.02 3.99 -12.35
N LYS A 130 9.23 4.00 -11.78
CA LYS A 130 9.63 3.15 -10.66
C LYS A 130 10.13 3.99 -9.49
N LYS A 131 10.00 3.45 -8.28
CA LYS A 131 10.50 4.03 -7.04
C LYS A 131 11.97 3.68 -6.81
N PHE A 132 12.79 4.71 -6.64
CA PHE A 132 14.20 4.57 -6.30
C PHE A 132 14.52 5.44 -5.09
N ILE A 133 15.46 4.99 -4.26
CA ILE A 133 15.99 5.82 -3.19
C ILE A 133 17.25 6.49 -3.73
N GLU A 134 17.17 7.80 -4.03
CA GLU A 134 18.29 8.57 -4.58
C GLU A 134 19.53 8.57 -3.67
N VAL A 135 20.68 8.85 -4.28
CA VAL A 135 22.02 8.90 -3.65
C VAL A 135 22.26 10.23 -2.92
N ASP A 136 21.49 11.26 -3.26
CA ASP A 136 21.61 12.66 -2.80
C ASP A 136 21.29 12.89 -1.31
N LYS A 137 21.11 11.81 -0.56
CA LYS A 137 20.77 11.79 0.87
C LYS A 137 19.40 12.40 1.20
N ILE A 138 18.49 12.53 0.24
CA ILE A 138 17.12 13.02 0.47
C ILE A 138 16.07 11.97 0.09
N ILE A 139 15.25 11.56 1.06
CA ILE A 139 14.09 10.71 0.81
C ILE A 139 12.87 11.62 0.66
N SER A 140 12.46 11.88 -0.58
CA SER A 140 11.38 12.83 -0.89
C SER A 140 10.12 12.12 -1.42
N PRO A 141 8.96 12.79 -1.42
CA PRO A 141 7.71 12.17 -1.89
C PRO A 141 7.79 11.66 -3.34
N LYS A 142 8.47 12.38 -4.24
CA LYS A 142 8.69 11.93 -5.63
C LYS A 142 9.42 10.57 -5.71
N HIS A 143 10.17 10.18 -4.69
CA HIS A 143 10.91 8.92 -4.67
C HIS A 143 10.02 7.73 -4.26
N ILE A 144 9.03 7.97 -3.40
CA ILE A 144 8.31 6.90 -2.70
C ILE A 144 6.80 6.84 -3.00
N ASN A 145 6.18 7.95 -3.38
CA ASN A 145 4.75 8.02 -3.64
C ASN A 145 4.44 7.52 -5.06
N SER A 146 3.32 6.81 -5.18
CA SER A 146 2.71 6.43 -6.47
C SER A 146 1.29 6.95 -6.61
N GLY A 147 0.72 7.49 -5.53
CA GLY A 147 -0.65 7.95 -5.46
C GLY A 147 -0.81 9.04 -4.41
N TYR A 148 -1.96 9.72 -4.46
CA TYR A 148 -2.46 10.56 -3.39
C TYR A 148 -3.99 10.65 -3.45
N THR A 149 -4.60 11.04 -2.32
CA THR A 149 -6.04 11.33 -2.21
C THR A 149 -6.27 12.84 -2.10
N HIS A 150 -7.06 13.40 -3.01
CA HIS A 150 -7.57 14.76 -2.90
C HIS A 150 -8.88 14.77 -2.11
N LEU A 151 -8.79 14.93 -0.78
CA LEU A 151 -9.93 14.76 0.13
C LEU A 151 -11.15 15.63 -0.19
N ILE A 152 -10.95 16.90 -0.60
CA ILE A 152 -12.05 17.82 -0.92
C ILE A 152 -12.85 17.33 -2.15
N ASN A 153 -12.15 17.06 -3.25
CA ASN A 153 -12.75 16.58 -4.50
C ASN A 153 -13.07 15.08 -4.49
N LYS A 154 -12.70 14.36 -3.42
CA LYS A 154 -12.87 12.91 -3.26
C LYS A 154 -12.28 12.10 -4.42
N ILE A 155 -11.12 12.53 -4.89
CA ILE A 155 -10.40 11.89 -6.00
C ILE A 155 -9.20 11.13 -5.47
N ILE A 156 -9.03 9.88 -5.90
CA ILE A 156 -7.79 9.13 -5.76
C ILE A 156 -7.04 9.22 -7.09
N PHE A 157 -5.78 9.62 -7.06
CA PHE A 157 -4.93 9.65 -8.25
C PHE A 157 -3.72 8.73 -8.04
N ILE A 158 -3.46 7.83 -8.99
CA ILE A 158 -2.32 6.91 -8.98
C ILE A 158 -1.63 7.01 -10.33
N TRP A 159 -0.31 7.22 -10.34
CA TRP A 159 0.44 7.49 -11.57
C TRP A 159 1.55 6.50 -11.88
N ARG A 160 1.72 5.45 -11.08
CA ARG A 160 2.68 4.37 -11.34
C ARG A 160 1.94 3.04 -11.41
N GLU A 161 2.30 2.24 -12.40
CA GLU A 161 1.89 0.82 -12.43
C GLU A 161 2.45 0.06 -11.22
N GLU A 162 3.65 0.45 -10.78
CA GLU A 162 4.30 -0.17 -9.62
C GLU A 162 3.43 -0.06 -8.37
N GLU A 163 3.04 -1.23 -7.85
CA GLU A 163 2.22 -1.44 -6.64
C GLU A 163 0.82 -0.80 -6.70
N PHE A 164 0.26 -0.55 -7.89
CA PHE A 164 -0.96 0.25 -8.03
C PHE A 164 -2.15 -0.32 -7.23
N GLU A 165 -2.30 -1.65 -7.10
CA GLU A 165 -3.40 -2.22 -6.31
C GLU A 165 -3.26 -1.89 -4.82
N LYS A 166 -2.06 -2.10 -4.24
CA LYS A 166 -1.78 -1.74 -2.85
C LYS A 166 -1.99 -0.26 -2.61
N VAL A 167 -1.48 0.57 -3.52
CA VAL A 167 -1.60 2.04 -3.44
C VAL A 167 -3.07 2.45 -3.53
N THR A 168 -3.88 1.81 -4.37
CA THR A 168 -5.33 2.08 -4.42
C THR A 168 -5.99 1.80 -3.08
N PHE A 169 -5.68 0.67 -2.44
CA PHE A 169 -6.24 0.36 -1.13
C PHE A 169 -5.77 1.35 -0.06
N HIS A 170 -4.51 1.79 -0.11
CA HIS A 170 -3.94 2.80 0.78
C HIS A 170 -4.69 4.13 0.68
N GLU A 171 -4.84 4.66 -0.54
CA GLU A 171 -5.55 5.92 -0.78
C GLU A 171 -7.04 5.81 -0.46
N LEU A 172 -7.65 4.65 -0.70
CA LEU A 172 -9.04 4.40 -0.32
C LEU A 172 -9.25 4.47 1.20
N ILE A 173 -8.29 3.98 1.99
CA ILE A 173 -8.33 4.11 3.45
C ILE A 173 -8.31 5.59 3.87
N HIS A 174 -7.48 6.42 3.21
CA HIS A 174 -7.48 7.86 3.45
C HIS A 174 -8.79 8.54 3.05
N LEU A 175 -9.33 8.20 1.88
CA LEU A 175 -10.59 8.78 1.39
C LEU A 175 -11.76 8.51 2.34
N LEU A 176 -11.80 7.30 2.91
CA LEU A 176 -12.89 6.84 3.77
C LEU A 176 -12.71 7.20 5.24
N ASP A 177 -11.68 7.96 5.58
CA ASP A 177 -11.32 8.31 6.96
C ASP A 177 -11.13 7.08 7.87
N LYS A 178 -10.58 6.01 7.28
CA LYS A 178 -10.24 4.77 7.98
C LYS A 178 -8.77 4.72 8.39
N ASP A 179 -8.06 5.85 8.27
CA ASP A 179 -6.74 6.03 8.84
C ASP A 179 -6.84 6.56 10.29
N HIS A 180 -5.71 6.84 10.92
CA HIS A 180 -5.65 7.45 12.26
C HIS A 180 -5.04 8.85 12.20
N ARG A 181 -5.24 9.60 11.10
CA ARG A 181 -4.61 10.92 10.92
C ARG A 181 -5.06 11.98 11.92
N HIS A 182 -6.21 11.74 12.56
CA HIS A 182 -6.77 12.60 13.59
C HIS A 182 -6.28 12.26 15.01
N GLU A 183 -5.57 11.14 15.19
CA GLU A 183 -4.95 10.80 16.47
C GLU A 183 -3.55 11.44 16.55
N ASP A 184 -3.34 12.29 17.55
CA ASP A 184 -2.00 12.78 17.88
C ASP A 184 -1.22 11.71 18.66
N VAL A 185 -0.13 11.24 18.05
CA VAL A 185 0.69 10.17 18.62
C VAL A 185 2.14 10.58 18.64
N ASN A 186 2.67 10.73 19.85
CA ASN A 186 4.09 10.99 20.05
C ASN A 186 4.86 9.65 19.99
N VAL A 187 5.62 9.46 18.92
CA VAL A 187 6.56 8.33 18.81
C VAL A 187 7.89 8.77 19.44
N PRO A 188 8.43 8.03 20.42
CA PRO A 188 9.61 8.44 21.20
C PRO A 188 10.93 8.25 20.43
N VAL A 189 10.94 8.55 19.13
CA VAL A 189 12.10 8.44 18.26
C VAL A 189 12.35 9.81 17.61
N LYS A 190 13.56 10.34 17.79
CA LYS A 190 13.97 11.58 17.12
C LYS A 190 14.20 11.28 15.65
N ILE A 191 13.35 11.83 14.78
CA ILE A 191 13.47 11.72 13.34
C ILE A 191 13.47 13.14 12.77
N ASP A 192 14.47 13.46 11.95
CA ASP A 192 14.54 14.73 11.23
C ASP A 192 13.64 14.68 9.99
N GLY A 193 12.49 15.35 10.05
CA GLY A 193 11.52 15.47 8.94
C GLY A 193 10.06 15.12 9.32
N PRO A 194 9.19 14.81 8.34
CA PRO A 194 7.77 14.61 8.59
C PRO A 194 7.44 13.45 9.55
N THR A 195 6.46 13.68 10.42
CA THR A 195 6.02 12.76 11.48
C THR A 195 4.61 12.22 11.26
N SER A 196 4.17 12.06 10.01
CA SER A 196 2.88 11.44 9.68
C SER A 196 2.90 9.95 10.04
N TYR A 197 2.76 9.62 11.33
CA TYR A 197 2.87 8.25 11.82
C TYR A 197 1.68 7.37 11.42
N TYR A 198 0.49 7.97 11.24
CA TYR A 198 -0.72 7.29 10.79
C TYR A 198 -0.51 6.54 9.45
N GLU A 199 0.39 7.03 8.59
CA GLU A 199 0.80 6.39 7.33
C GLU A 199 1.22 4.93 7.54
N ALA A 200 1.86 4.62 8.67
CA ALA A 200 2.28 3.26 8.99
C ALA A 200 1.09 2.31 9.17
N ILE A 201 -0.03 2.80 9.74
CA ILE A 201 -1.25 2.02 9.91
C ILE A 201 -2.03 1.92 8.60
N THR A 202 -2.14 3.02 7.85
CA THR A 202 -2.73 2.99 6.51
C THR A 202 -2.05 1.94 5.65
N ASP A 203 -0.72 1.94 5.65
CA ASP A 203 0.08 1.02 4.84
C ASP A 203 0.06 -0.42 5.40
N PHE A 204 -0.07 -0.61 6.72
CA PHE A 204 -0.36 -1.90 7.34
C PHE A 204 -1.69 -2.50 6.83
N LYS A 205 -2.77 -1.71 6.86
CA LYS A 205 -4.09 -2.15 6.36
C LYS A 205 -4.03 -2.44 4.85
N ALA A 206 -3.45 -1.54 4.06
CA ALA A 206 -3.34 -1.68 2.62
C ALA A 206 -2.55 -2.93 2.19
N ILE A 207 -1.45 -3.27 2.88
CA ILE A 207 -0.66 -4.48 2.60
C ILE A 207 -1.45 -5.74 2.93
N ILE A 208 -2.22 -5.75 4.03
CA ILE A 208 -3.11 -6.87 4.35
C ILE A 208 -4.13 -7.09 3.24
N TYR A 209 -4.81 -6.02 2.78
CA TYR A 209 -5.73 -6.10 1.66
C TYR A 209 -5.04 -6.56 0.37
N ASN A 210 -3.84 -6.06 0.07
CA ASN A 210 -3.05 -6.51 -1.09
C ASN A 210 -2.74 -8.01 -1.00
N MET A 211 -2.32 -8.53 0.15
CA MET A 211 -2.06 -9.96 0.32
C MET A 211 -3.31 -10.82 0.16
N ILE A 212 -4.48 -10.35 0.63
CA ILE A 212 -5.75 -11.03 0.40
C ILE A 212 -6.08 -11.06 -1.10
N TYR A 213 -6.00 -9.92 -1.77
CA TYR A 213 -6.22 -9.78 -3.21
C TYR A 213 -5.33 -10.74 -4.02
N ILE A 214 -4.03 -10.74 -3.74
CA ILE A 214 -3.06 -11.66 -4.34
C ILE A 214 -3.40 -13.11 -4.00
N SER A 215 -3.79 -13.42 -2.77
CA SER A 215 -4.17 -14.79 -2.37
C SER A 215 -5.39 -15.30 -3.16
N ILE A 216 -6.39 -14.44 -3.39
CA ILE A 216 -7.58 -14.79 -4.18
C ILE A 216 -7.19 -15.10 -5.63
N LEU A 217 -6.47 -14.19 -6.29
CA LEU A 217 -6.12 -14.32 -7.71
C LEU A 217 -5.13 -15.45 -7.99
N THR A 218 -4.16 -15.66 -7.10
CA THR A 218 -3.08 -16.64 -7.31
C THR A 218 -3.35 -17.99 -6.66
N LYS A 219 -4.40 -18.10 -5.84
CA LYS A 219 -4.71 -19.24 -4.96
C LYS A 219 -3.58 -19.61 -3.99
N LYS A 220 -2.58 -18.74 -3.81
CA LYS A 220 -1.50 -18.95 -2.83
C LYS A 220 -2.00 -18.71 -1.42
N SER A 221 -1.46 -19.47 -0.47
CA SER A 221 -1.85 -19.34 0.93
C SER A 221 -1.43 -17.98 1.51
N ILE A 222 -2.33 -17.34 2.25
CA ILE A 222 -2.07 -16.09 2.99
C ILE A 222 -0.79 -16.21 3.82
N ARG A 223 -0.62 -17.32 4.55
CA ARG A 223 0.56 -17.60 5.36
C ARG A 223 1.86 -17.55 4.55
N SER A 224 1.89 -18.17 3.37
CA SER A 224 3.07 -18.15 2.50
C SER A 224 3.37 -16.74 2.03
N LEU A 225 2.36 -15.99 1.56
CA LEU A 225 2.52 -14.61 1.13
C LEU A 225 3.07 -13.74 2.27
N PHE A 226 2.50 -13.79 3.47
CA PHE A 226 2.98 -13.01 4.61
C PHE A 226 4.44 -13.30 4.95
N ASN A 227 4.89 -14.56 4.92
CA ASN A 227 6.29 -14.88 5.25
C ASN A 227 7.25 -14.11 4.32
N TYR A 228 6.99 -14.10 3.01
CA TYR A 228 7.83 -13.36 2.06
C TYR A 228 7.67 -11.85 2.20
N GLU A 229 6.45 -11.36 2.42
CA GLU A 229 6.17 -9.94 2.60
C GLU A 229 6.87 -9.38 3.84
N LEU A 230 6.85 -10.12 4.95
CA LEU A 230 7.54 -9.76 6.20
C LEU A 230 9.04 -9.71 6.03
N SER A 231 9.64 -10.69 5.33
CA SER A 231 11.06 -10.66 5.04
C SER A 231 11.44 -9.48 4.14
N PHE A 232 10.62 -9.17 3.13
CA PHE A 232 10.82 -7.99 2.29
C PHE A 232 10.72 -6.69 3.10
N MET A 233 9.69 -6.54 3.94
CA MET A 233 9.50 -5.37 4.80
C MET A 233 10.64 -5.21 5.81
N LYS A 234 11.12 -6.32 6.42
CA LYS A 234 12.30 -6.29 7.29
C LYS A 234 13.49 -5.72 6.54
N ASN A 235 13.78 -6.26 5.36
CA ASN A 235 14.91 -5.82 4.55
C ASN A 235 14.82 -4.33 4.19
N GLN A 236 13.67 -3.88 3.69
CA GLN A 236 13.43 -2.46 3.36
C GLN A 236 13.53 -1.56 4.60
N SER A 237 13.01 -2.00 5.75
CA SER A 237 13.11 -1.26 7.00
C SER A 237 14.57 -1.08 7.45
N GLN A 238 15.41 -2.11 7.30
CA GLN A 238 16.83 -2.06 7.63
C GLN A 238 17.59 -1.12 6.68
N LEU A 239 17.35 -1.23 5.37
CA LEU A 239 17.93 -0.33 4.36
C LEU A 239 17.64 1.14 4.70
N ILE A 240 16.37 1.47 4.94
CA ILE A 240 15.95 2.84 5.25
C ILE A 240 16.50 3.31 6.60
N TYR A 241 16.45 2.46 7.62
CA TYR A 241 17.01 2.77 8.93
C TYR A 241 18.51 3.11 8.85
N ASN A 242 19.28 2.36 8.07
CA ASN A 242 20.70 2.61 7.86
C ASN A 242 20.95 3.91 7.08
N LYS A 243 20.13 4.21 6.06
CA LYS A 243 20.19 5.51 5.38
C LYS A 243 19.90 6.68 6.34
N LEU A 244 18.89 6.55 7.21
CA LEU A 244 18.57 7.58 8.21
C LEU A 244 19.69 7.74 9.26
N LYS A 245 20.32 6.65 9.71
CA LYS A 245 21.53 6.70 10.56
C LYS A 245 22.68 7.46 9.89
N LEU A 246 22.85 7.30 8.58
CA LEU A 246 23.83 8.03 7.76
C LEU A 246 23.40 9.48 7.47
N LYS A 247 22.46 10.03 8.25
CA LYS A 247 21.95 11.40 8.20
C LYS A 247 21.29 11.77 6.87
N TYR A 248 20.64 10.81 6.21
CA TYR A 248 19.70 11.14 5.13
C TYR A 248 18.55 11.98 5.71
N LYS A 249 18.20 13.07 5.04
CA LYS A 249 17.02 13.88 5.40
C LYS A 249 15.78 13.23 4.81
N GLN A 250 14.74 13.03 5.61
CA GLN A 250 13.44 12.62 5.09
C GLN A 250 12.56 13.86 4.86
N ARG A 251 12.10 14.05 3.62
CA ARG A 251 11.06 15.04 3.25
C ARG A 251 9.71 14.38 3.02
N SER A 252 9.67 13.06 3.11
CA SER A 252 8.47 12.24 3.18
C SER A 252 8.47 11.46 4.50
N PRO A 253 7.34 10.88 4.95
CA PRO A 253 7.28 10.11 6.21
C PRO A 253 7.87 8.69 6.03
N ALA A 254 9.11 8.60 5.55
CA ALA A 254 9.81 7.34 5.24
C ALA A 254 9.94 6.44 6.48
N TYR A 255 10.17 7.03 7.66
CA TYR A 255 10.17 6.26 8.90
C TYR A 255 8.85 5.52 9.12
N SER A 256 7.70 6.19 8.89
CA SER A 256 6.38 5.58 9.02
C SER A 256 6.18 4.44 8.02
N TYR A 257 6.46 4.70 6.74
CA TYR A 257 6.23 3.73 5.65
C TYR A 257 7.08 2.46 5.76
N PHE A 258 8.31 2.56 6.25
CA PHE A 258 9.24 1.43 6.22
C PHE A 258 9.50 0.83 7.59
N ILE A 259 9.78 1.66 8.60
CA ILE A 259 10.27 1.18 9.91
C ILE A 259 9.10 0.93 10.86
N LEU A 260 8.25 1.94 11.07
CA LEU A 260 7.13 1.83 12.01
C LEU A 260 6.13 0.76 11.55
N LYS A 261 5.79 0.74 10.25
CA LYS A 261 4.95 -0.30 9.63
C LYS A 261 5.47 -1.71 9.91
N TYR A 262 6.76 -1.95 9.69
CA TYR A 262 7.36 -3.26 9.96
C TYR A 262 7.22 -3.66 11.43
N LYS A 263 7.42 -2.71 12.36
CA LYS A 263 7.27 -2.96 13.81
C LYS A 263 5.83 -3.27 14.20
N ILE A 264 4.85 -2.61 13.58
CA ILE A 264 3.42 -2.92 13.74
C ILE A 264 3.12 -4.35 13.27
N PHE A 265 3.58 -4.73 12.08
CA PHE A 265 3.43 -6.12 11.60
C PHE A 265 4.06 -7.13 12.55
N ARG A 266 5.28 -6.85 13.03
CA ARG A 266 6.01 -7.71 13.98
C ARG A 266 5.23 -7.93 15.27
N TYR A 267 4.53 -6.92 15.78
CA TYR A 267 3.67 -7.04 16.96
C TYR A 267 2.51 -8.01 16.70
N PHE A 268 1.73 -7.80 15.63
CA PHE A 268 0.54 -8.60 15.36
C PHE A 268 0.81 -10.05 14.96
N ILE A 269 2.00 -10.37 14.46
CA ILE A 269 2.38 -11.78 14.17
C ILE A 269 3.07 -12.48 15.34
N SER A 270 3.32 -11.77 16.45
CA SER A 270 3.99 -12.32 17.63
C SER A 270 3.07 -13.24 18.43
N ASP A 271 3.65 -13.94 19.40
CA ASP A 271 2.91 -14.81 20.31
C ASP A 271 1.90 -14.01 21.19
N TYR A 272 2.04 -12.68 21.24
CA TYR A 272 1.21 -11.75 22.01
C TYR A 272 0.11 -11.07 21.19
N PHE A 273 -0.45 -11.75 20.18
CA PHE A 273 -1.53 -11.19 19.37
C PHE A 273 -2.75 -10.84 20.23
N ASP A 274 -3.10 -9.56 20.25
CA ASP A 274 -4.31 -9.03 20.88
C ASP A 274 -5.39 -8.83 19.80
N ASP A 275 -6.37 -9.75 19.73
CA ASP A 275 -7.46 -9.69 18.74
C ASP A 275 -8.31 -8.43 18.90
N LYS A 276 -8.53 -7.99 20.14
CA LYS A 276 -9.31 -6.78 20.40
C LYS A 276 -8.58 -5.56 19.85
N LEU A 277 -7.29 -5.42 20.16
CA LEU A 277 -6.48 -4.34 19.63
C LEU A 277 -6.37 -4.39 18.10
N PHE A 278 -6.27 -5.59 17.52
CA PHE A 278 -6.31 -5.74 16.07
C PHE A 278 -7.62 -5.23 15.48
N ASN A 279 -8.77 -5.59 16.05
CA ASN A 279 -10.06 -5.13 15.55
C ASN A 279 -10.23 -3.61 15.69
N ASP A 280 -9.82 -3.07 16.85
CA ASP A 280 -9.87 -1.63 17.12
C ASP A 280 -9.04 -0.85 16.11
N ILE A 281 -7.82 -1.31 15.80
CA ILE A 281 -6.94 -0.67 14.83
C ILE A 281 -7.45 -0.88 13.41
N PHE A 282 -7.72 -2.12 13.01
CA PHE A 282 -7.97 -2.50 11.63
C PHE A 282 -9.35 -2.02 11.14
N PHE A 283 -10.41 -2.27 11.91
CA PHE A 283 -11.79 -2.00 11.50
C PHE A 283 -12.38 -0.72 12.09
N HIS A 284 -11.97 -0.33 13.30
CA HIS A 284 -12.60 0.77 14.02
C HIS A 284 -11.78 2.06 14.07
N SER A 285 -10.54 2.02 13.55
CA SER A 285 -9.59 3.13 13.61
C SER A 285 -9.49 3.75 15.02
N LYS A 286 -9.34 2.89 16.03
CA LYS A 286 -9.18 3.24 17.45
C LYS A 286 -7.88 2.66 18.02
N ASN A 287 -7.48 3.18 19.18
CA ASN A 287 -6.41 2.64 20.01
C ASN A 287 -5.01 2.67 19.37
N TYR A 288 -4.77 3.56 18.40
CA TYR A 288 -3.46 3.67 17.77
C TYR A 288 -2.39 4.18 18.75
N LYS A 289 -2.73 5.15 19.60
CA LYS A 289 -1.86 5.55 20.72
C LYS A 289 -1.47 4.39 21.64
N LYS A 290 -2.42 3.49 21.96
CA LYS A 290 -2.16 2.30 22.79
C LYS A 290 -1.17 1.37 22.10
N LEU A 291 -1.36 1.11 20.79
CA LEU A 291 -0.42 0.31 20.00
C LEU A 291 1.00 0.90 20.02
N ILE A 292 1.14 2.22 19.81
CA ILE A 292 2.45 2.88 19.85
C ILE A 292 3.12 2.73 21.21
N ILE A 293 2.37 2.87 22.31
CA ILE A 293 2.89 2.65 23.67
C ILE A 293 3.39 1.21 23.85
N ILE A 294 2.65 0.22 23.34
CA ILE A 294 3.03 -1.20 23.44
C ILE A 294 4.33 -1.48 22.69
N ILE A 295 4.49 -0.92 21.48
CA ILE A 295 5.66 -1.20 20.64
C ILE A 295 6.85 -0.27 20.92
N LYS A 296 6.74 0.69 21.84
CA LYS A 296 7.76 1.71 22.15
C LYS A 296 9.14 1.11 22.46
N ASP A 297 9.20 0.02 23.20
CA ASP A 297 10.48 -0.58 23.59
C ASP A 297 11.16 -1.25 22.38
N SER A 298 10.35 -1.77 21.46
CA SER A 298 10.85 -2.27 20.18
C SER A 298 11.30 -1.13 19.26
N LEU A 299 10.70 0.07 19.37
CA LEU A 299 10.99 1.22 18.53
C LEU A 299 12.44 1.69 18.70
N ASN A 300 12.96 1.62 19.93
CA ASN A 300 14.31 2.05 20.30
C ASN A 300 15.41 1.01 20.05
N LYS A 301 15.07 -0.25 19.75
CA LYS A 301 16.07 -1.28 19.46
C LYS A 301 16.70 -1.05 18.09
N ASN A 302 18.04 -1.09 18.05
CA ASN A 302 18.81 -1.06 16.80
C ASN A 302 18.38 -2.23 15.90
N MET A 303 18.18 -1.94 14.61
CA MET A 303 18.01 -2.98 13.59
C MET A 303 19.38 -3.49 13.16
N ALA A 304 19.48 -4.78 12.86
CA ALA A 304 20.72 -5.40 12.39
C ALA A 304 21.18 -4.77 11.07
N ASP A 305 22.50 -4.71 10.86
CA ASP A 305 23.11 -4.00 9.73
C ASP A 305 23.08 -4.78 8.40
N ASN A 306 22.77 -6.08 8.43
CA ASN A 306 22.68 -6.90 7.23
C ASN A 306 21.34 -6.70 6.51
N TYR A 307 21.40 -6.23 5.27
CA TYR A 307 20.27 -6.11 4.34
C TYR A 307 20.75 -6.26 2.89
N ILE A 308 19.82 -6.58 1.99
CA ILE A 308 20.00 -6.61 0.55
C ILE A 308 19.53 -5.28 -0.01
N ASP A 309 20.39 -4.52 -0.69
CA ASP A 309 19.92 -3.36 -1.44
C ASP A 309 19.23 -3.81 -2.73
N PHE A 310 17.91 -3.65 -2.80
CA PHE A 310 17.13 -3.98 -3.99
C PHE A 310 17.17 -2.89 -5.07
N ASN A 311 17.81 -1.76 -4.78
CA ASN A 311 17.75 -0.51 -5.54
C ASN A 311 16.32 -0.13 -5.89
N SER A 312 15.44 -0.14 -4.88
CA SER A 312 14.02 0.14 -5.06
C SER A 312 13.40 0.60 -3.75
N ALA A 313 12.53 1.61 -3.82
CA ALA A 313 11.75 2.10 -2.69
C ALA A 313 10.32 1.51 -2.64
N ARG A 314 10.12 0.32 -3.24
CA ARG A 314 8.86 -0.44 -3.11
C ARG A 314 8.56 -0.74 -1.65
N MET A 315 7.28 -0.65 -1.31
CA MET A 315 6.75 -0.83 0.04
C MET A 315 6.09 -2.19 0.25
N THR A 316 5.83 -2.94 -0.82
CA THR A 316 5.33 -4.32 -0.85
C THR A 316 6.10 -5.16 -1.88
N LEU A 317 6.25 -6.45 -1.60
CA LEU A 317 6.95 -7.36 -2.51
C LEU A 317 6.07 -7.71 -3.71
N PHE A 318 4.79 -7.97 -3.45
CA PHE A 318 3.88 -8.62 -4.40
C PHE A 318 3.18 -7.65 -5.34
N GLU A 319 3.34 -7.92 -6.63
CA GLU A 319 2.60 -7.29 -7.71
C GLU A 319 2.42 -8.31 -8.84
N LEU A 320 1.25 -8.28 -9.49
CA LEU A 320 0.92 -9.14 -10.61
C LEU A 320 1.35 -8.48 -11.92
N LYS A 321 1.75 -9.29 -12.90
CA LYS A 321 2.20 -8.83 -14.22
C LYS A 321 1.09 -8.18 -15.04
#